data_AF-A0A2K5YET9-F1
#
_entry.id   AF-A0A2K5YET9-F1
#
_cell.length_a   1.000
_cell.length_b   1.000
_cell.length_c   1.000
_cell.angle_alpha   90.00
_cell.angle_beta   90.00
_cell.angle_gamma   90.00
#
_symmetry.space_group_name_H-M   'P 1'
#
loop_
_entity.id
_entity.type
_entity.pdbx_description
1 polymer ?
#
loop_
_entity_poly.entity_id
_entity_poly.type
_entity_poly.pdbx_seq_one_letter_code
_entity_poly.pdbx_strand_id
1 'polypeptide(L)'
;MNRSSDVPGKGILKSGTKSLGKVRRVRFANAPNSRSLLSMLKDISAQIIQRAWLSHTNKMIFRLLKHAICAAEFCVTHEILKKVSPLEAKLIKDPTMQCKIRFRFRGETFPPFIVFKIFLHTDGHGYKYFSGKNVLMPSSEAVVDACKLMGERKFHRIIVEDERIFPKSKVTDIMDVVTMQDYIQYRSFFDEAPAFSGGRNNSWRKLNLESIPRTMLMYDIVHYSESGVISNRLRNEMKFLLQRPVTQEIHKHQLRIVSENR
;
A
#
# COMPACT_ATOMS: atom_id res chain seq x y z
N MET A 1 33.65 -9.49 51.59
CA MET A 1 34.38 -9.19 52.84
C MET A 1 35.29 -8.00 52.53
N ASN A 2 34.89 -6.77 52.89
CA ASN A 2 35.33 -6.03 54.09
C ASN A 2 36.86 -5.74 54.04
N ARG A 3 37.44 -4.53 54.13
CA ARG A 3 37.10 -3.21 54.75
C ARG A 3 37.99 -2.15 54.05
N SER A 4 37.60 -0.90 53.77
CA SER A 4 37.38 0.27 54.64
C SER A 4 38.49 0.60 55.63
N SER A 5 39.08 1.81 55.47
CA SER A 5 39.43 2.84 56.49
C SER A 5 40.62 3.68 55.97
N ASP A 6 40.84 4.95 56.27
CA ASP A 6 40.06 6.04 56.87
C ASP A 6 40.85 7.35 56.63
N VAL A 7 40.15 8.47 56.70
CA VAL A 7 40.65 9.86 56.61
C VAL A 7 41.19 10.33 57.98
N PRO A 8 42.06 11.34 58.06
CA PRO A 8 41.66 12.67 58.59
C PRO A 8 42.41 13.81 57.85
N GLY A 9 42.03 15.10 57.80
CA GLY A 9 41.09 15.90 58.56
C GLY A 9 41.69 17.30 58.82
N LYS A 10 41.12 18.34 58.19
CA LYS A 10 41.06 19.78 58.55
C LYS A 10 42.33 20.65 58.70
N GLY A 11 42.31 21.76 57.96
CA GLY A 11 42.97 23.03 58.32
C GLY A 11 42.32 24.21 57.57
N ILE A 12 41.63 25.10 58.30
CA ILE A 12 41.06 26.36 57.80
C ILE A 12 42.03 27.49 58.17
N LEU A 13 42.37 28.40 57.23
CA LEU A 13 42.67 29.80 57.58
C LEU A 13 42.54 30.75 56.37
N LYS A 14 42.21 31.99 56.71
CA LYS A 14 41.50 33.02 55.94
C LYS A 14 42.40 33.94 55.08
N SER A 15 41.76 34.53 54.06
CA SER A 15 41.81 35.94 53.58
C SER A 15 43.15 36.64 53.29
N GLY A 16 43.26 37.22 52.09
CA GLY A 16 44.19 38.31 51.78
C GLY A 16 44.07 38.80 50.34
N THR A 17 43.85 40.10 50.17
CA THR A 17 43.32 40.84 49.01
C THR A 17 44.39 41.29 47.99
N LYS A 18 43.89 41.76 46.81
CA LYS A 18 44.52 42.59 45.73
C LYS A 18 45.01 41.77 44.52
N SER A 19 44.68 42.09 43.26
CA SER A 19 44.42 43.38 42.63
C SER A 19 43.67 43.23 41.28
N LEU A 20 43.10 44.35 40.82
CA LEU A 20 42.38 44.56 39.56
C LEU A 20 43.09 43.99 38.31
N GLY A 21 42.34 43.22 37.51
CA GLY A 21 42.71 42.87 36.13
C GLY A 21 41.47 42.90 35.22
N LYS A 22 41.23 44.05 34.59
CA LYS A 22 40.41 44.33 33.38
C LYS A 22 39.26 43.33 33.08
N VAL A 23 38.03 43.74 33.40
CA VAL A 23 36.81 43.16 32.83
C VAL A 23 36.85 43.30 31.31
N ARG A 24 37.20 42.21 30.62
CA ARG A 24 37.06 42.09 29.17
C ARG A 24 35.56 42.09 28.88
N ARG A 25 34.99 43.23 28.48
CA ARG A 25 33.64 43.29 27.89
C ARG A 25 33.60 42.34 26.71
N VAL A 26 33.04 41.16 26.90
CA VAL A 26 32.59 40.30 25.82
C VAL A 26 31.51 41.10 25.11
N ARG A 27 31.84 41.62 23.91
CA ARG A 27 30.85 42.18 23.01
C ARG A 27 29.93 41.03 22.64
N PHE A 28 28.70 41.04 23.15
CA PHE A 28 27.65 40.19 22.62
C PHE A 28 27.56 40.49 21.13
N ALA A 29 27.79 39.46 20.32
CA ALA A 29 27.64 39.54 18.87
C ALA A 29 26.25 40.11 18.55
N ASN A 30 26.22 41.02 17.57
CA ASN A 30 25.05 41.76 17.12
C ASN A 30 23.77 40.90 17.17
N ALA A 31 22.80 41.32 17.97
CA ALA A 31 21.47 40.70 17.98
C ALA A 31 20.96 40.65 16.52
N PRO A 32 20.44 39.50 16.05
CA PRO A 32 19.89 39.42 14.71
C PRO A 32 18.82 40.51 14.55
N ASN A 33 18.92 41.30 13.48
CA ASN A 33 17.99 42.39 13.19
C ASN A 33 16.55 41.91 13.45
N SER A 34 15.81 42.61 14.31
CA SER A 34 14.45 42.23 14.74
C SER A 34 13.50 41.96 13.55
N ARG A 35 13.72 42.64 12.42
CA ARG A 35 13.05 42.38 11.12
C ARG A 35 13.32 40.99 10.54
N SER A 36 14.55 40.49 10.64
CA SER A 36 14.93 39.16 10.15
C SER A 36 14.31 38.04 10.98
N LEU A 37 14.25 38.21 12.31
CA LEU A 37 13.56 37.28 13.19
C LEU A 37 12.05 37.28 12.94
N LEU A 38 11.44 38.45 12.74
CA LEU A 38 10.03 38.55 12.41
C LEU A 38 9.68 37.89 11.07
N SER A 39 10.54 38.04 10.06
CA SER A 39 10.38 37.34 8.77
C SER A 39 10.48 35.83 8.94
N MET A 40 11.49 35.35 9.67
CA MET A 40 11.67 33.93 9.95
C MET A 40 10.47 33.33 10.72
N LEU A 41 9.92 34.05 11.70
CA LEU A 41 8.73 33.62 12.43
C LEU A 41 7.48 33.57 11.55
N LYS A 42 7.34 34.51 10.60
CA LYS A 42 6.26 34.48 9.60
C LYS A 42 6.38 33.26 8.70
N ASP A 43 7.59 32.94 8.23
CA ASP A 43 7.83 31.77 7.38
C ASP A 43 7.55 30.47 8.13
N ILE A 44 7.99 30.36 9.39
CA ILE A 44 7.69 29.21 10.25
C ILE A 44 6.17 29.07 10.45
N SER A 45 5.48 30.17 10.73
CA SER A 45 4.03 30.18 10.92
C SER A 45 3.29 29.79 9.64
N ALA A 46 3.71 30.31 8.47
CA ALA A 46 3.16 29.94 7.17
C ALA A 46 3.36 28.45 6.88
N GLN A 47 4.55 27.90 7.16
CA GLN A 47 4.82 26.47 7.00
C GLN A 47 3.94 25.61 7.92
N ILE A 48 3.70 26.03 9.15
CA ILE A 48 2.80 25.32 10.08
C ILE A 48 1.38 25.29 9.52
N ILE A 49 0.87 26.43 9.06
CA ILE A 49 -0.48 26.54 8.47
C ILE A 49 -0.58 25.66 7.22
N GLN A 50 0.41 25.71 6.33
CA GLN A 50 0.45 24.89 5.11
C GLN A 50 0.46 23.39 5.43
N ARG A 51 1.29 22.96 6.38
CA ARG A 51 1.34 21.55 6.82
C ARG A 51 0.02 21.10 7.45
N ALA A 52 -0.59 21.95 8.28
CA ALA A 52 -1.88 21.67 8.88
C ALA A 52 -2.98 21.54 7.82
N TRP A 53 -3.00 22.43 6.83
CA TRP A 53 -3.92 22.39 5.70
C TRP A 53 -3.73 21.11 4.87
N LEU A 54 -2.49 20.80 4.46
CA LEU A 54 -2.18 19.58 3.72
C LEU A 54 -2.56 18.31 4.49
N SER A 55 -2.31 18.28 5.80
CA SER A 55 -2.73 17.16 6.65
C SER A 55 -4.26 17.02 6.67
N HIS A 56 -4.97 18.14 6.79
CA HIS A 56 -6.42 18.16 6.76
C HIS A 56 -6.97 17.65 5.43
N THR A 57 -6.48 18.16 4.30
CA THR A 57 -6.89 17.73 2.96
C THR A 57 -6.59 16.26 2.71
N ASN A 58 -5.41 15.78 3.10
CA ASN A 58 -5.02 14.38 2.93
C ASN A 58 -5.90 13.43 3.76
N LYS A 59 -6.20 13.80 5.01
CA LYS A 59 -7.15 13.04 5.85
C LYS A 59 -8.55 13.02 5.23
N MET A 60 -8.98 14.13 4.65
CA MET A 60 -10.26 14.27 3.97
C MET A 60 -10.34 13.33 2.76
N ILE A 61 -9.35 13.41 1.85
CA ILE A 61 -9.25 12.57 0.65
C ILE A 61 -9.19 11.09 1.05
N PHE A 62 -8.39 10.73 2.05
CA PHE A 62 -8.30 9.35 2.52
C PHE A 62 -9.65 8.81 3.04
N ARG A 63 -10.41 9.62 3.79
CA ARG A 63 -11.76 9.22 4.24
C ARG A 63 -12.69 8.96 3.06
N LEU A 64 -12.71 9.87 2.08
CA LEU A 64 -13.54 9.70 0.89
C LEU A 64 -13.13 8.44 0.10
N LEU A 65 -11.83 8.25 -0.14
CA LEU A 65 -11.30 7.07 -0.79
C LEU A 65 -11.65 5.78 -0.03
N LYS A 66 -11.60 5.81 1.31
CA LYS A 66 -12.01 4.67 2.14
C LYS A 66 -13.48 4.31 1.91
N HIS A 67 -14.37 5.30 1.86
CA HIS A 67 -15.78 5.07 1.53
C HIS A 67 -15.95 4.51 0.11
N ALA A 68 -15.18 5.02 -0.87
CA ALA A 68 -15.18 4.51 -2.24
C ALA A 68 -14.76 3.04 -2.32
N ILE A 69 -13.69 2.62 -1.62
CA ILE A 69 -13.27 1.21 -1.58
C ILE A 69 -14.31 0.34 -0.91
N CYS A 70 -14.86 0.76 0.24
CA CYS A 70 -15.89 -0.03 0.91
C CYS A 70 -17.15 -0.17 0.04
N ALA A 71 -17.57 0.91 -0.63
CA ALA A 71 -18.71 0.85 -1.55
C ALA A 71 -18.42 -0.05 -2.75
N ALA A 72 -17.20 0.01 -3.31
CA ALA A 72 -16.77 -0.88 -4.37
C ALA A 72 -16.87 -2.35 -3.93
N GLU A 73 -16.32 -2.72 -2.77
CA GLU A 73 -16.35 -4.09 -2.25
C GLU A 73 -17.77 -4.61 -2.00
N PHE A 74 -18.63 -3.83 -1.34
CA PHE A 74 -19.92 -4.34 -0.84
C PHE A 74 -21.09 -4.12 -1.79
N CYS A 75 -21.03 -3.14 -2.69
CA CYS A 75 -22.21 -2.71 -3.44
C CYS A 75 -22.03 -2.76 -4.96
N VAL A 76 -20.80 -2.58 -5.47
CA VAL A 76 -20.59 -2.23 -6.90
C VAL A 76 -19.60 -3.16 -7.60
N THR A 77 -19.05 -4.15 -6.89
CA THR A 77 -18.02 -5.07 -7.38
C THR A 77 -18.29 -5.59 -8.80
N HIS A 78 -19.52 -6.05 -9.07
CA HIS A 78 -19.91 -6.59 -10.36
C HIS A 78 -19.95 -5.52 -11.47
N GLU A 79 -20.52 -4.35 -11.20
CA GLU A 79 -20.65 -3.29 -12.21
C GLU A 79 -19.29 -2.71 -12.61
N ILE A 80 -18.38 -2.56 -11.64
CA ILE A 80 -16.99 -2.18 -11.91
C ILE A 80 -16.32 -3.26 -12.78
N LEU A 81 -16.44 -4.54 -12.39
CA LEU A 81 -15.78 -5.60 -13.13
C LEU A 81 -16.36 -5.79 -14.54
N LYS A 82 -17.66 -5.57 -14.73
CA LYS A 82 -18.30 -5.61 -16.05
C LYS A 82 -17.67 -4.60 -17.02
N LYS A 83 -17.17 -3.48 -16.51
CA LYS A 83 -16.44 -2.47 -17.29
C LYS A 83 -14.97 -2.82 -17.47
N VAL A 84 -14.30 -3.38 -16.47
CA VAL A 84 -12.88 -3.77 -16.56
C VAL A 84 -12.68 -5.03 -17.41
N SER A 85 -13.42 -6.09 -17.10
CA SER A 85 -13.35 -7.40 -17.75
C SER A 85 -14.73 -8.08 -17.72
N PRO A 86 -15.51 -7.99 -18.82
CA PRO A 86 -16.82 -8.61 -18.91
C PRO A 86 -16.80 -10.14 -18.72
N LEU A 87 -15.70 -10.79 -19.12
CA LEU A 87 -15.53 -12.24 -18.98
C LEU A 87 -15.40 -12.64 -17.51
N GLU A 88 -14.57 -11.95 -16.75
CA GLU A 88 -14.42 -12.20 -15.31
C GLU A 88 -15.70 -11.84 -14.54
N ALA A 89 -16.41 -10.78 -14.96
CA ALA A 89 -17.68 -10.41 -14.36
C ALA A 89 -18.74 -11.52 -14.48
N LYS A 90 -18.77 -12.24 -15.60
CA LYS A 90 -19.64 -13.42 -15.78
C LYS A 90 -19.28 -14.55 -14.82
N LEU A 91 -17.98 -14.81 -14.63
CA LEU A 91 -17.51 -15.85 -13.71
C LEU A 91 -17.87 -15.55 -12.25
N ILE A 92 -17.84 -14.28 -11.83
CA ILE A 92 -18.24 -13.92 -10.47
C ILE A 92 -19.73 -14.12 -10.22
N LYS A 93 -20.56 -14.02 -11.27
CA LYS A 93 -22.00 -14.26 -11.17
C LYS A 93 -22.33 -15.75 -11.11
N ASP A 94 -21.40 -16.62 -11.48
CA ASP A 94 -21.59 -18.06 -11.42
C ASP A 94 -21.59 -18.54 -9.95
N PRO A 95 -22.70 -19.09 -9.44
CA PRO A 95 -22.79 -19.55 -8.06
C PRO A 95 -21.86 -20.73 -7.75
N THR A 96 -21.38 -21.45 -8.77
CA THR A 96 -20.40 -22.54 -8.60
C THR A 96 -18.99 -22.02 -8.35
N MET A 97 -18.68 -20.81 -8.83
CA MET A 97 -17.41 -20.15 -8.64
C MET A 97 -17.50 -19.21 -7.45
N GLN A 98 -17.08 -19.67 -6.28
CA GLN A 98 -17.02 -18.81 -5.10
C GLN A 98 -15.90 -17.75 -5.23
N CYS A 99 -16.14 -16.68 -5.96
CA CYS A 99 -15.16 -15.60 -6.18
C CYS A 99 -15.36 -14.45 -5.20
N LYS A 100 -14.27 -13.91 -4.66
CA LYS A 100 -14.23 -12.69 -3.84
C LYS A 100 -13.23 -11.70 -4.40
N ILE A 101 -13.70 -10.52 -4.80
CA ILE A 101 -12.80 -9.42 -5.14
C ILE A 101 -12.37 -8.71 -3.85
N ARG A 102 -11.10 -8.34 -3.77
CA ARG A 102 -10.62 -7.39 -2.75
C ARG A 102 -10.04 -6.17 -3.43
N PHE A 103 -10.32 -5.02 -2.86
CA PHE A 103 -9.75 -3.75 -3.30
C PHE A 103 -8.73 -3.27 -2.26
N ARG A 104 -7.66 -2.64 -2.72
CA ARG A 104 -6.60 -2.11 -1.86
C ARG A 104 -6.10 -0.77 -2.39
N PHE A 105 -5.51 0.00 -1.51
CA PHE A 105 -4.72 1.16 -1.89
C PHE A 105 -3.30 0.74 -2.23
N ARG A 106 -2.73 1.35 -3.27
CA ARG A 106 -1.34 1.23 -3.67
C ARG A 106 -0.82 2.60 -4.12
N GLY A 107 0.48 2.80 -4.07
CA GLY A 107 1.14 4.05 -4.46
C GLY A 107 2.27 4.41 -3.49
N GLU A 108 3.33 4.98 -4.04
CA GLU A 108 4.48 5.47 -3.27
C GLU A 108 4.22 6.86 -2.69
N THR A 109 3.39 7.65 -3.37
CA THR A 109 3.01 9.01 -2.99
C THR A 109 1.50 9.10 -2.73
N PHE A 110 1.11 10.11 -1.95
CA PHE A 110 -0.30 10.42 -1.71
C PHE A 110 -0.84 11.37 -2.79
N PRO A 111 -2.08 11.20 -3.27
CA PRO A 111 -3.06 10.18 -2.88
C PRO A 111 -2.81 8.80 -3.51
N PRO A 112 -3.14 7.71 -2.80
CA PRO A 112 -2.97 6.37 -3.34
C PRO A 112 -4.01 6.07 -4.42
N PHE A 113 -3.63 5.24 -5.39
CA PHE A 113 -4.56 4.69 -6.37
C PHE A 113 -5.14 3.36 -5.89
N ILE A 114 -6.28 2.98 -6.47
CA ILE A 114 -7.00 1.76 -6.12
C ILE A 114 -6.50 0.61 -7.01
N VAL A 115 -6.21 -0.53 -6.39
CA VAL A 115 -5.95 -1.80 -7.08
C VAL A 115 -6.96 -2.85 -6.63
N PHE A 116 -7.22 -3.83 -7.48
CA PHE A 116 -8.09 -4.95 -7.15
C PHE A 116 -7.46 -6.28 -7.56
N LYS A 117 -7.90 -7.35 -6.88
CA LYS A 117 -7.50 -8.72 -7.15
C LYS A 117 -8.65 -9.68 -6.86
N ILE A 118 -8.82 -10.67 -7.73
CA ILE A 118 -9.87 -11.67 -7.61
C ILE A 118 -9.29 -12.86 -6.87
N PHE A 119 -9.95 -13.26 -5.79
CA PHE A 119 -9.60 -14.43 -5.01
C PHE A 119 -10.70 -15.48 -5.20
N LEU A 120 -10.30 -16.73 -5.32
CA LEU A 120 -11.23 -17.83 -5.19
C LEU A 120 -11.33 -18.20 -3.71
N HIS A 121 -12.54 -18.23 -3.18
CA HIS A 121 -12.83 -18.80 -1.89
C HIS A 121 -12.82 -20.32 -2.03
N THR A 122 -12.06 -20.97 -1.15
CA THR A 122 -11.81 -22.39 -1.24
C THR A 122 -12.54 -23.19 -0.16
N ASP A 123 -13.31 -22.57 0.75
CA ASP A 123 -13.88 -23.25 1.93
C ASP A 123 -12.87 -24.15 2.69
N GLY A 124 -11.56 -23.86 2.58
CA GLY A 124 -10.46 -24.69 3.11
C GLY A 124 -9.94 -25.78 2.16
N HIS A 125 -10.66 -26.13 1.09
CA HIS A 125 -10.21 -27.04 0.04
C HIS A 125 -9.26 -26.33 -0.94
N GLY A 126 -7.95 -26.50 -0.75
CA GLY A 126 -6.96 -25.91 -1.66
C GLY A 126 -7.15 -26.38 -3.10
N TYR A 127 -7.34 -25.44 -4.04
CA TYR A 127 -7.27 -25.76 -5.47
C TYR A 127 -5.86 -26.26 -5.81
N LYS A 128 -5.80 -27.46 -6.40
CA LYS A 128 -4.57 -28.01 -6.97
C LYS A 128 -4.40 -27.44 -8.38
N TYR A 129 -3.43 -26.56 -8.52
CA TYR A 129 -3.02 -26.06 -9.82
C TYR A 129 -1.97 -27.02 -10.38
N PHE A 130 -2.21 -27.50 -11.59
CA PHE A 130 -1.22 -28.27 -12.32
C PHE A 130 -0.26 -27.30 -12.99
N SER A 131 1.02 -27.39 -12.65
CA SER A 131 2.09 -26.72 -13.36
C SER A 131 2.96 -27.79 -14.00
N GLY A 132 3.30 -27.61 -15.28
CA GLY A 132 4.22 -28.50 -15.97
C GLY A 132 5.55 -28.64 -15.22
N LYS A 133 6.02 -27.57 -14.56
CA LYS A 133 7.24 -27.57 -13.76
C LYS A 133 7.18 -28.53 -12.55
N ASN A 134 6.01 -28.64 -11.93
CA ASN A 134 5.81 -29.50 -10.76
C ASN A 134 5.52 -30.96 -11.16
N VAL A 135 5.05 -31.18 -12.39
CA VAL A 135 4.64 -32.50 -12.91
C VAL A 135 5.79 -33.16 -13.67
N LEU A 136 6.58 -32.38 -14.43
CA LEU A 136 7.66 -32.85 -15.28
C LEU A 136 9.00 -32.63 -14.58
N MET A 137 9.42 -33.61 -13.79
CA MET A 137 10.74 -33.58 -13.16
C MET A 137 11.85 -33.64 -14.23
N PRO A 138 12.96 -32.88 -14.10
CA PRO A 138 14.01 -32.81 -15.12
C PRO A 138 14.60 -34.16 -15.57
N SER A 139 14.52 -35.18 -14.72
CA SER A 139 15.00 -36.55 -14.97
C SER A 139 13.90 -37.55 -15.34
N SER A 140 12.67 -37.11 -15.55
CA SER A 140 11.54 -37.99 -15.90
C SER A 140 11.50 -38.32 -17.40
N GLU A 141 11.04 -39.52 -17.73
CA GLU A 141 10.80 -39.95 -19.13
C GLU A 141 9.85 -39.00 -19.86
N ALA A 142 8.89 -38.42 -19.14
CA ALA A 142 7.96 -37.43 -19.67
C ALA A 142 8.65 -36.16 -20.21
N VAL A 143 9.80 -35.76 -19.65
CA VAL A 143 10.59 -34.62 -20.18
C VAL A 143 11.29 -34.99 -21.48
N VAL A 144 11.83 -36.21 -21.57
CA VAL A 144 12.47 -36.73 -22.78
C VAL A 144 11.45 -36.81 -23.91
N ASP A 145 10.25 -37.33 -23.61
CA ASP A 145 9.17 -37.43 -24.57
C ASP A 145 8.63 -36.06 -24.98
N ALA A 146 8.51 -35.11 -24.04
CA ALA A 146 8.16 -33.73 -24.35
C ALA A 146 9.19 -33.09 -25.30
N CYS A 147 10.49 -33.31 -25.08
CA CYS A 147 11.55 -32.83 -25.95
C CYS A 147 11.43 -33.43 -27.37
N LYS A 148 11.20 -34.75 -27.47
CA LYS A 148 10.98 -35.43 -28.76
C LYS A 148 9.74 -34.90 -29.50
N LEU A 149 8.63 -34.69 -28.79
CA LEU A 149 7.36 -34.22 -29.37
C LEU A 149 7.44 -32.74 -29.82
N MET A 150 8.11 -31.89 -29.05
CA MET A 150 8.18 -30.45 -29.33
C MET A 150 9.33 -30.07 -30.26
N GLY A 151 10.37 -30.91 -30.33
CA GLY A 151 11.65 -30.62 -30.97
C GLY A 151 12.59 -29.80 -30.08
N GLU A 152 13.89 -30.09 -30.19
CA GLU A 152 14.96 -29.55 -29.33
C GLU A 152 14.94 -28.01 -29.24
N ARG A 153 14.81 -27.31 -30.37
CA ARG A 153 14.84 -25.84 -30.39
C ARG A 153 13.73 -25.21 -29.56
N LYS A 154 12.50 -25.72 -29.71
CA LYS A 154 11.33 -25.19 -29.01
C LYS A 154 11.41 -25.53 -27.52
N PHE A 155 11.83 -26.76 -27.22
CA PHE A 155 12.03 -27.23 -25.86
C PHE A 155 13.09 -26.40 -25.11
N HIS A 156 14.28 -26.20 -25.70
CA HIS A 156 15.32 -25.36 -25.11
C HIS A 156 14.88 -23.91 -24.93
N ARG A 157 14.16 -23.34 -25.91
CA ARG A 157 13.63 -21.98 -25.76
C ARG A 157 12.71 -21.86 -24.54
N ILE A 158 11.81 -22.83 -24.34
CA ILE A 158 10.91 -22.85 -23.17
C ILE A 158 11.71 -22.92 -21.87
N ILE A 159 12.75 -23.77 -21.80
CA ILE A 159 13.61 -23.85 -20.60
C ILE A 159 14.30 -22.51 -20.33
N VAL A 160 14.89 -21.89 -21.34
CA VAL A 160 15.59 -20.60 -21.20
C VAL A 160 14.62 -19.49 -20.79
N GLU A 161 13.40 -19.48 -21.34
CA GLU A 161 12.35 -18.54 -20.94
C GLU A 161 11.90 -18.79 -19.49
N ASP A 162 11.80 -20.05 -19.06
CA ASP A 162 11.48 -20.41 -17.67
C ASP A 162 12.57 -19.90 -16.71
N GLU A 163 13.85 -20.15 -16.99
CA GLU A 163 14.95 -19.62 -16.16
C GLU A 163 14.96 -18.09 -16.08
N ARG A 164 14.52 -17.40 -17.15
CA ARG A 164 14.40 -15.94 -17.18
C ARG A 164 13.21 -15.43 -16.35
N ILE A 165 12.05 -16.07 -16.45
CA ILE A 165 10.80 -15.65 -15.78
C ILE A 165 10.82 -15.98 -14.29
N PHE A 166 11.52 -17.05 -13.93
CA PHE A 166 11.80 -17.46 -12.56
C PHE A 166 13.24 -17.05 -12.22
N PRO A 167 13.56 -15.75 -12.07
CA PRO A 167 14.88 -15.36 -11.58
C PRO A 167 15.10 -16.05 -10.23
N LYS A 168 16.36 -16.29 -9.86
CA LYS A 168 16.79 -16.86 -8.57
C LYS A 168 16.41 -15.97 -7.38
N SER A 169 15.13 -15.69 -7.19
CA SER A 169 14.56 -15.17 -5.96
C SER A 169 14.76 -16.24 -4.88
N LYS A 170 14.75 -15.83 -3.61
CA LYS A 170 15.08 -16.75 -2.51
C LYS A 170 14.16 -17.98 -2.40
N VAL A 171 12.94 -17.90 -2.93
CA VAL A 171 11.92 -18.96 -2.83
C VAL A 171 11.17 -19.05 -4.16
N THR A 172 11.73 -19.82 -5.09
CA THR A 172 11.13 -20.04 -6.42
C THR A 172 10.47 -21.40 -6.55
N ASP A 173 10.94 -22.38 -5.79
CA ASP A 173 10.45 -23.75 -5.81
C ASP A 173 9.84 -24.11 -4.45
N ILE A 174 8.97 -25.10 -4.44
CA ILE A 174 8.44 -25.69 -3.22
C ILE A 174 9.55 -26.27 -2.34
N MET A 175 10.66 -26.68 -2.96
CA MET A 175 11.86 -27.16 -2.26
C MET A 175 12.57 -26.05 -1.46
N ASP A 176 12.39 -24.79 -1.85
CA ASP A 176 12.96 -23.63 -1.14
C ASP A 176 12.12 -23.22 0.08
N VAL A 177 10.92 -23.78 0.24
CA VAL A 177 9.96 -23.39 1.29
C VAL A 177 10.33 -24.08 2.61
N VAL A 178 11.01 -23.34 3.48
CA VAL A 178 11.33 -23.81 4.84
C VAL A 178 10.35 -23.24 5.88
N THR A 179 9.91 -22.00 5.69
CA THR A 179 9.02 -21.30 6.62
C THR A 179 7.65 -21.00 6.03
N MET A 180 6.68 -20.67 6.90
CA MET A 180 5.37 -20.19 6.47
C MET A 180 5.47 -18.87 5.68
N GLN A 181 6.47 -18.04 5.98
CA GLN A 181 6.72 -16.81 5.22
C GLN A 181 7.17 -17.13 3.80
N ASP A 182 8.05 -18.12 3.63
CA ASP A 182 8.50 -18.60 2.32
C ASP A 182 7.32 -19.18 1.54
N TYR A 183 6.44 -19.94 2.20
CA TYR A 183 5.23 -20.47 1.58
C TYR A 183 4.30 -19.36 1.05
N ILE A 184 4.11 -18.28 1.83
CA ILE A 184 3.30 -17.13 1.41
C ILE A 184 3.96 -16.40 0.22
N GLN A 185 5.29 -16.24 0.24
CA GLN A 185 6.04 -15.62 -0.86
C GLN A 185 5.96 -16.46 -2.14
N TYR A 186 6.21 -17.77 -2.03
CA TYR A 186 6.04 -18.75 -3.11
C TYR A 186 4.64 -18.69 -3.70
N ARG A 187 3.60 -18.78 -2.86
CA ARG A 187 2.19 -18.68 -3.29
C ARG A 187 1.90 -17.36 -4.01
N SER A 188 2.41 -16.24 -3.51
CA SER A 188 2.21 -14.92 -4.12
C SER A 188 2.88 -14.82 -5.48
N PHE A 189 4.11 -15.34 -5.60
CA PHE A 189 4.85 -15.35 -6.86
C PHE A 189 4.12 -16.16 -7.94
N PHE A 190 3.66 -17.38 -7.63
CA PHE A 190 2.90 -18.19 -8.59
C PHE A 190 1.55 -17.56 -8.98
N ASP A 191 0.95 -16.80 -8.07
CA ASP A 191 -0.27 -16.07 -8.38
C ASP A 191 -0.03 -14.94 -9.38
N GLU A 192 1.13 -14.27 -9.30
CA GLU A 192 1.51 -13.17 -10.20
C GLU A 192 2.18 -13.64 -11.50
N ALA A 193 2.83 -14.80 -11.50
CA ALA A 193 3.56 -15.33 -12.64
C ALA A 193 2.64 -15.52 -13.86
N PRO A 194 3.16 -15.33 -15.09
CA PRO A 194 2.37 -15.47 -16.31
C PRO A 194 1.75 -16.86 -16.48
N ALA A 195 0.56 -16.91 -17.10
CA ALA A 195 -0.15 -18.18 -17.32
C ALA A 195 0.62 -19.15 -18.24
N PHE A 196 1.33 -18.62 -19.24
CA PHE A 196 2.09 -19.43 -20.19
C PHE A 196 3.31 -20.13 -19.55
N SER A 197 3.78 -19.65 -18.40
CA SER A 197 4.88 -20.23 -17.63
C SER A 197 4.37 -21.04 -16.42
N GLY A 198 3.11 -21.45 -16.41
CA GLY A 198 2.50 -22.22 -15.32
C GLY A 198 2.09 -21.40 -14.09
N GLY A 199 2.11 -20.06 -14.18
CA GLY A 199 1.54 -19.16 -13.19
C GLY A 199 0.04 -18.93 -13.37
N ARG A 200 -0.56 -18.05 -12.57
CA ARG A 200 -2.01 -17.75 -12.63
C ARG A 200 -2.36 -16.43 -13.30
N ASN A 201 -1.36 -15.60 -13.61
CA ASN A 201 -1.54 -14.27 -14.18
C ASN A 201 -2.54 -13.40 -13.38
N ASN A 202 -2.60 -13.59 -12.05
CA ASN A 202 -3.51 -12.93 -11.13
C ASN A 202 -2.74 -11.90 -10.29
N SER A 203 -2.30 -10.84 -10.95
CA SER A 203 -1.64 -9.71 -10.28
C SER A 203 -2.64 -8.71 -9.71
N TRP A 204 -2.15 -7.82 -8.85
CA TRP A 204 -2.93 -6.65 -8.43
C TRP A 204 -3.10 -5.71 -9.61
N ARG A 205 -4.33 -5.55 -10.09
CA ARG A 205 -4.65 -4.70 -11.25
C ARG A 205 -5.07 -3.32 -10.81
N LYS A 206 -4.54 -2.28 -11.46
CA LYS A 206 -4.95 -0.88 -11.21
C LYS A 206 -6.38 -0.66 -11.70
N LEU A 207 -7.19 -0.04 -10.85
CA LEU A 207 -8.53 0.41 -11.21
C LEU A 207 -8.46 1.82 -11.80
N ASN A 208 -8.76 1.95 -13.09
CA ASN A 208 -8.73 3.25 -13.78
C ASN A 208 -10.08 3.96 -13.67
N LEU A 209 -10.09 5.28 -13.72
CA LEU A 209 -11.33 6.08 -13.74
C LEU A 209 -12.31 5.67 -14.85
N GLU A 210 -11.80 5.27 -16.02
CA GLU A 210 -12.63 4.82 -17.15
C GLU A 210 -13.46 3.58 -16.84
N SER A 211 -12.99 2.76 -15.90
CA SER A 211 -13.67 1.54 -15.48
C SER A 211 -14.78 1.80 -14.45
N ILE A 212 -14.83 3.00 -13.89
CA ILE A 212 -15.82 3.39 -12.90
C ILE A 212 -16.98 4.11 -13.61
N PRO A 213 -18.23 3.69 -13.41
CA PRO A 213 -19.38 4.38 -13.98
C PRO A 213 -19.47 5.85 -13.50
N ARG A 214 -19.52 6.81 -14.44
CA ARG A 214 -19.62 8.26 -14.15
C ARG A 214 -20.92 8.65 -13.41
N THR A 215 -21.94 7.80 -13.52
CA THR A 215 -23.21 7.92 -12.78
C THR A 215 -23.03 7.77 -11.27
N MET A 216 -21.89 7.25 -10.82
CA MET A 216 -21.64 6.98 -9.40
C MET A 216 -20.81 8.06 -8.76
N LEU A 217 -21.12 8.40 -7.51
CA LEU A 217 -20.32 9.35 -6.74
C LEU A 217 -18.90 8.81 -6.46
N MET A 218 -18.70 7.49 -6.51
CA MET A 218 -17.38 6.87 -6.48
C MET A 218 -16.45 7.39 -7.58
N TYR A 219 -16.96 7.65 -8.79
CA TYR A 219 -16.18 8.27 -9.88
C TYR A 219 -15.66 9.64 -9.46
N ASP A 220 -16.54 10.49 -8.94
CA ASP A 220 -16.20 11.85 -8.52
C ASP A 220 -15.17 11.87 -7.39
N ILE A 221 -15.25 10.91 -6.45
CA ILE A 221 -14.30 10.76 -5.36
C ILE A 221 -12.90 10.41 -5.89
N VAL A 222 -12.82 9.41 -6.76
CA VAL A 222 -11.53 9.00 -7.35
C VAL A 222 -10.98 10.12 -8.23
N HIS A 223 -11.84 10.78 -9.02
CA HIS A 223 -11.46 11.91 -9.86
C HIS A 223 -10.93 13.08 -9.03
N TYR A 224 -11.59 13.41 -7.91
CA TYR A 224 -11.12 14.42 -6.98
C TYR A 224 -9.76 14.07 -6.37
N SER A 225 -9.52 12.79 -6.07
CA SER A 225 -8.21 12.36 -5.58
C SER A 225 -7.11 12.51 -6.62
N GLU A 226 -7.37 12.20 -7.90
CA GLU A 226 -6.34 12.28 -8.95
C GLU A 226 -6.11 13.71 -9.46
N SER A 227 -7.17 14.52 -9.56
CA SER A 227 -7.12 15.87 -10.17
C SER A 227 -7.11 17.03 -9.18
N GLY A 228 -7.56 16.81 -7.93
CA GLY A 228 -7.83 17.87 -6.97
C GLY A 228 -9.08 18.71 -7.26
N VAL A 229 -9.83 18.42 -8.33
CA VAL A 229 -11.02 19.16 -8.73
C VAL A 229 -12.28 18.53 -8.16
N ILE A 230 -13.02 19.30 -7.35
CA ILE A 230 -14.25 18.83 -6.69
C ILE A 230 -15.48 19.01 -7.58
N SER A 231 -16.25 17.94 -7.80
CA SER A 231 -17.52 18.01 -8.52
C SER A 231 -18.62 18.66 -7.65
N ASN A 232 -19.63 19.24 -8.27
CA ASN A 232 -20.77 19.82 -7.54
C ASN A 232 -21.55 18.75 -6.75
N ARG A 233 -21.68 17.54 -7.31
CA ARG A 233 -22.30 16.38 -6.64
C ARG A 233 -21.55 16.02 -5.37
N LEU A 234 -20.23 15.87 -5.48
CA LEU A 234 -19.37 15.57 -4.33
C LEU A 234 -19.42 16.68 -3.30
N ARG A 235 -19.38 17.95 -3.72
CA ARG A 235 -19.45 19.10 -2.81
C ARG A 235 -20.71 19.08 -1.92
N ASN A 236 -21.86 18.70 -2.48
CA ASN A 236 -23.12 18.64 -1.75
C ASN A 236 -23.12 17.52 -0.69
N GLU A 237 -22.63 16.34 -1.05
CA GLU A 237 -22.60 15.16 -0.17
C GLU A 237 -21.38 15.13 0.77
N MET A 238 -20.36 15.96 0.52
CA MET A 238 -19.07 15.91 1.22
C MET A 238 -19.19 16.08 2.73
N LYS A 239 -20.06 16.99 3.18
CA LYS A 239 -20.29 17.20 4.62
C LYS A 239 -20.77 15.91 5.30
N PHE A 240 -21.66 15.17 4.65
CA PHE A 240 -22.22 13.93 5.18
C PHE A 240 -21.22 12.76 5.11
N LEU A 241 -20.46 12.65 4.01
CA LEU A 241 -19.44 11.60 3.85
C LEU A 241 -18.25 11.75 4.81
N LEU A 242 -17.94 12.97 5.26
CA LEU A 242 -16.83 13.20 6.19
C LEU A 242 -17.21 13.02 7.67
N GLN A 243 -18.50 12.91 7.96
CA GLN A 243 -18.98 12.62 9.31
C GLN A 243 -18.58 11.20 9.72
N ARG A 244 -18.11 11.06 10.96
CA ARG A 244 -17.79 9.75 11.53
C ARG A 244 -19.11 9.00 11.74
N PRO A 245 -19.27 7.79 11.18
CA PRO A 245 -20.50 7.02 11.39
C PRO A 245 -20.59 6.61 12.87
N VAL A 246 -21.64 7.07 13.55
CA VAL A 246 -21.94 6.71 14.94
C VAL A 246 -22.74 5.40 15.00
N THR A 247 -23.60 5.16 14.01
CA THR A 247 -24.43 3.95 13.86
C THR A 247 -24.17 3.22 12.55
N GLN A 248 -24.49 1.92 12.52
CA GLN A 248 -24.36 1.08 11.33
C GLN A 248 -25.24 1.56 10.16
N GLU A 249 -26.40 2.14 10.46
CA GLU A 249 -27.35 2.67 9.47
C GLU A 249 -26.77 3.87 8.73
N ILE A 250 -26.15 4.82 9.46
CA ILE A 250 -25.45 5.96 8.85
C ILE A 250 -24.33 5.45 7.95
N HIS A 251 -23.58 4.44 8.39
CA HIS A 251 -22.52 3.86 7.57
C HIS A 251 -23.08 3.23 6.28
N LYS A 252 -24.15 2.43 6.36
CA LYS A 252 -24.83 1.86 5.19
C LYS A 252 -25.37 2.95 4.26
N HIS A 253 -25.89 4.04 4.81
CA HIS A 253 -26.37 5.17 4.01
C HIS A 253 -25.24 5.88 3.27
N GLN A 254 -24.11 6.13 3.94
CA GLN A 254 -22.90 6.68 3.31
C GLN A 254 -22.41 5.78 2.16
N LEU A 255 -22.38 4.46 2.36
CA LEU A 255 -22.01 3.51 1.31
C LEU A 255 -23.01 3.54 0.15
N ARG A 256 -24.32 3.59 0.45
CA ARG A 256 -25.37 3.68 -0.57
C ARG A 256 -25.17 4.90 -1.44
N ILE A 257 -24.99 6.10 -0.86
CA ILE A 257 -24.76 7.36 -1.61
C ILE A 257 -23.55 7.23 -2.56
N VAL A 258 -22.47 6.61 -2.11
CA VAL A 258 -21.27 6.42 -2.94
C VAL A 258 -21.51 5.43 -4.09
N SER A 259 -22.32 4.39 -3.84
CA SER A 259 -22.62 3.30 -4.77
C SER A 259 -23.84 3.53 -5.68
N GLU A 260 -24.66 4.53 -5.41
CA GLU A 260 -25.92 4.74 -6.11
C GLU A 260 -25.66 5.31 -7.51
N ASN A 261 -26.33 4.74 -8.51
CA ASN A 261 -26.35 5.28 -9.87
C ASN A 261 -27.34 6.45 -9.91
N ARG A 262 -26.84 7.67 -10.06
CA ARG A 262 -27.64 8.89 -10.24
C ARG A 262 -27.28 9.57 -11.56
#